data_AF-A0A8T6V5V6-F1
#
_entry.id   AF-A0A8T6V5V6-F1
#
_cell.length_a   1.000
_cell.length_b   1.000
_cell.length_c   1.000
_cell.angle_alpha   90.00
_cell.angle_beta   90.00
_cell.angle_gamma   90.00
#
_symmetry.space_group_name_H-M   'P 1'
#
loop_
_entity.id
_entity.type
_entity.pdbx_description
1 polymer ?
#
loop_
_entity_poly.entity_id
_entity_poly.type
_entity_poly.pdbx_seq_one_letter_code
_entity_poly.pdbx_strand_id
1 'polypeptide(L)'
;MKIEDQQHEVPVAIKGFLIDIDGVLYVEKRPIQGSMDALRYLQKLNIPFLLVTNTTRRSRFSLLNNLQRLGFKVDLEQIFSAP
;
A
#
# COMPACT_ATOMS: atom_id res chain seq x y z
N MET A 1 -35.65 -35.55 0.55
CA MET A 1 -35.04 -34.44 -0.19
C MET A 1 -34.08 -33.75 0.78
N LYS A 2 -32.77 -33.96 0.61
CA LYS A 2 -31.77 -33.39 1.51
C LYS A 2 -31.71 -31.89 1.24
N ILE A 3 -31.97 -31.09 2.27
CA ILE A 3 -31.62 -29.68 2.26
C ILE A 3 -30.11 -29.68 2.53
N GLU A 4 -29.32 -29.55 1.47
CA GLU A 4 -27.87 -29.40 1.60
C GLU A 4 -27.60 -27.96 2.06
N ASP A 5 -26.95 -27.85 3.22
CA ASP A 5 -26.44 -26.60 3.78
C ASP A 5 -25.64 -25.84 2.72
N GLN A 6 -26.17 -24.70 2.28
CA GLN A 6 -25.40 -23.75 1.48
C GLN A 6 -24.39 -23.08 2.41
N GLN A 7 -23.18 -23.64 2.45
CA GLN A 7 -22.02 -23.03 3.08
C GLN A 7 -21.71 -21.71 2.34
N HIS A 8 -22.22 -20.59 2.84
CA HIS A 8 -21.71 -19.28 2.44
C HIS A 8 -20.29 -19.15 2.98
N GLU A 9 -19.30 -19.09 2.07
CA GLU A 9 -17.92 -18.73 2.42
C GLU A 9 -17.94 -17.43 3.25
N VAL A 10 -17.42 -17.50 4.48
CA VAL A 10 -17.21 -16.31 5.31
C VAL A 10 -16.25 -15.41 4.53
N PRO A 11 -16.58 -14.14 4.25
CA PRO A 11 -15.66 -13.26 3.53
C PRO A 11 -14.32 -13.23 4.27
N VAL A 12 -13.25 -13.62 3.58
CA VAL A 12 -11.91 -13.53 4.16
C VAL A 12 -11.66 -12.06 4.45
N ALA A 13 -11.58 -11.71 5.74
CA ALA A 13 -11.26 -10.36 6.14
C ALA A 13 -9.91 -9.96 5.53
N ILE A 14 -9.87 -8.80 4.86
CA ILE A 14 -8.65 -8.28 4.25
C ILE A 14 -7.63 -8.06 5.37
N LYS A 15 -6.50 -8.77 5.28
CA LYS A 15 -5.43 -8.73 6.30
C LYS A 15 -4.48 -7.54 6.13
N GLY A 16 -4.49 -6.90 4.96
CA GLY A 16 -3.67 -5.74 4.65
C GLY A 16 -3.59 -5.47 3.15
N PHE A 17 -2.90 -4.40 2.80
CA PHE A 17 -2.74 -3.94 1.41
C PHE A 17 -1.29 -3.99 0.96
N LEU A 18 -1.07 -4.45 -0.27
CA LEU A 18 0.17 -4.19 -1.00
C LEU A 18 -0.14 -3.08 -2.01
N ILE A 19 0.56 -1.96 -1.90
CA ILE A 19 0.25 -0.74 -2.63
C ILE A 19 1.44 -0.42 -3.51
N ASP A 20 1.22 -0.36 -4.83
CA ASP A 20 2.26 0.08 -5.75
C ASP A 20 2.62 1.56 -5.50
N ILE A 21 3.80 1.98 -5.94
CA ILE A 21 4.32 3.32 -5.72
C ILE A 21 4.13 4.20 -6.95
N ASP A 22 4.79 3.85 -8.06
CA ASP A 22 4.85 4.68 -9.27
C ASP A 22 3.51 4.61 -10.02
N GLY A 23 2.87 5.76 -10.26
CA GLY A 23 1.54 5.80 -10.90
C GLY A 23 0.37 5.52 -9.96
N VAL A 24 0.63 5.20 -8.69
CA VAL A 24 -0.41 4.98 -7.66
C VAL A 24 -0.33 6.02 -6.55
N LEU A 25 0.86 6.24 -5.98
CA LEU A 25 1.06 7.29 -4.98
C LEU A 25 1.39 8.64 -5.61
N TYR A 26 2.20 8.63 -6.66
CA TYR A 26 2.62 9.83 -7.38
C TYR A 26 2.85 9.54 -8.87
N VAL A 27 2.83 10.60 -9.67
CA VAL A 27 3.35 10.59 -11.04
C VAL A 27 4.47 11.63 -11.11
N GLU A 28 5.63 11.22 -11.63
CA GLU A 28 6.86 12.04 -11.65
C GLU A 28 7.27 12.58 -10.27
N LYS A 29 6.94 13.84 -9.98
CA LYS A 29 7.26 14.54 -8.72
C LYS A 29 6.01 15.12 -8.06
N ARG A 30 4.83 14.61 -8.39
CA ARG A 30 3.55 15.12 -7.89
C ARG A 30 2.72 14.00 -7.27
N PRO A 31 2.25 14.15 -6.02
CA PRO A 31 1.32 13.20 -5.43
C PRO A 31 0.05 13.08 -6.27
N ILE A 32 -0.48 11.87 -6.39
CA ILE A 32 -1.81 11.63 -6.93
C ILE A 32 -2.85 12.13 -5.92
N GLN A 33 -3.91 12.75 -6.40
CA GLN A 33 -4.97 13.27 -5.53
C GLN A 33 -5.56 12.16 -4.65
N GLY A 34 -5.63 12.40 -3.35
CA GLY A 34 -6.15 11.45 -2.37
C GLY A 34 -5.18 10.33 -1.96
N SER A 35 -4.01 10.17 -2.59
CA SER A 35 -3.10 9.07 -2.25
C SER A 35 -2.55 9.19 -0.83
N MET A 36 -2.21 10.41 -0.40
CA MET A 36 -1.80 10.66 0.99
C MET A 36 -2.93 10.41 1.99
N ASP A 37 -4.16 10.79 1.63
CA ASP A 37 -5.33 10.60 2.51
C ASP A 37 -5.68 9.11 2.64
N ALA A 38 -5.54 8.34 1.57
CA ALA A 38 -5.70 6.89 1.59
C ALA A 38 -4.71 6.23 2.56
N LEU A 39 -3.42 6.56 2.50
CA LEU A 39 -2.45 5.99 3.45
C LEU A 39 -2.74 6.42 4.88
N ARG A 40 -3.08 7.70 5.11
CA ARG A 40 -3.49 8.19 6.45
C ARG A 40 -4.73 7.46 6.97
N TYR A 41 -5.68 7.13 6.09
CA TYR A 41 -6.88 6.39 6.44
C TYR A 41 -6.54 4.97 6.90
N LEU A 42 -5.67 4.27 6.16
CA LEU A 42 -5.19 2.94 6.57
C LEU A 42 -4.47 2.98 7.92
N GLN A 43 -3.60 3.99 8.13
CA GLN A 43 -2.91 4.20 9.41
C GLN A 43 -3.89 4.45 10.56
N LYS A 44 -4.86 5.35 10.38
CA LYS A 44 -5.86 5.68 11.40
C LYS A 44 -6.70 4.47 11.81
N LEU A 45 -6.97 3.55 10.89
CA LEU A 45 -7.72 2.33 11.15
C LEU A 45 -6.84 1.14 11.58
N ASN A 46 -5.53 1.35 11.74
CA ASN A 46 -4.55 0.29 12.02
C ASN A 46 -4.60 -0.86 10.99
N ILE A 47 -4.93 -0.54 9.74
CA ILE A 47 -4.94 -1.52 8.66
C ILE A 47 -3.51 -1.66 8.12
N PRO A 48 -2.91 -2.87 8.17
CA PRO A 48 -1.55 -3.08 7.70
C PRO A 48 -1.42 -2.79 6.20
N PHE A 49 -0.31 -2.18 5.79
CA PHE A 49 0.05 -2.08 4.38
C PHE A 49 1.56 -2.07 4.17
N LEU A 50 1.98 -2.51 2.98
CA LEU A 50 3.32 -2.35 2.45
C LEU A 50 3.25 -1.61 1.11
N LEU A 51 4.20 -0.70 0.92
CA LEU A 51 4.49 -0.07 -0.34
C LEU A 51 5.44 -0.97 -1.13
N VAL A 52 5.02 -1.42 -2.30
CA VAL A 52 5.77 -2.35 -3.14
C VAL A 52 6.13 -1.71 -4.46
N THR A 53 7.31 -2.01 -4.99
CA THR A 53 7.67 -1.61 -6.36
C THR A 53 8.63 -2.60 -6.98
N ASN A 54 8.45 -2.86 -8.28
CA ASN A 54 9.36 -3.69 -9.07
C ASN A 54 10.53 -2.88 -9.67
N THR A 55 10.64 -1.59 -9.37
CA THR A 55 11.71 -0.75 -9.89
C THR A 55 13.05 -1.03 -9.17
N THR A 56 14.05 -1.54 -9.90
CA THR A 56 15.43 -1.75 -9.40
C THR A 56 16.32 -0.50 -9.47
N ARG A 57 15.84 0.57 -10.11
CA ARG A 57 16.61 1.80 -10.37
C ARG A 57 16.80 2.69 -9.13
N ARG A 58 16.13 2.39 -8.01
CA ARG A 58 16.19 3.20 -6.78
C ARG A 58 16.29 2.29 -5.56
N SER A 59 17.21 2.61 -4.66
CA SER A 59 17.27 1.95 -3.35
C SER A 59 16.02 2.29 -2.52
N ARG A 60 15.68 1.42 -1.57
CA ARG A 60 14.58 1.64 -0.60
C ARG A 60 14.72 2.97 0.14
N PHE A 61 15.94 3.36 0.51
CA PHE A 61 16.23 4.66 1.13
C PHE A 61 15.95 5.85 0.20
N SER A 62 16.31 5.74 -1.07
CA SER A 62 16.03 6.80 -2.06
C SER A 62 14.53 6.96 -2.28
N LEU A 63 13.79 5.84 -2.34
CA LEU A 63 12.33 5.85 -2.41
C LEU A 63 11.69 6.48 -1.15
N LEU A 64 12.15 6.10 0.04
CA LEU A 64 11.71 6.68 1.31
C LEU A 64 11.88 8.21 1.30
N ASN A 65 13.08 8.69 0.99
CA ASN A 65 13.39 10.11 0.94
C ASN A 65 12.51 10.86 -0.07
N ASN A 66 12.21 10.24 -1.22
CA ASN A 66 11.31 10.82 -2.20
C ASN A 66 9.87 10.91 -1.67
N LEU A 67 9.35 9.83 -1.09
CA LEU A 67 8.00 9.77 -0.52
C LEU A 67 7.84 10.79 0.61
N GLN A 68 8.79 10.86 1.54
CA GLN A 68 8.76 11.84 2.64
C GLN A 68 8.83 13.28 2.14
N ARG A 69 9.67 13.56 1.13
CA ARG A 69 9.71 14.89 0.49
C ARG A 69 8.37 15.27 -0.17
N LEU A 70 7.64 14.28 -0.68
CA LEU A 70 6.30 14.48 -1.27
C LEU A 70 5.19 14.58 -0.20
N GLY A 71 5.53 14.45 1.09
CA GLY A 71 4.59 14.59 2.20
C GLY A 71 3.96 13.30 2.70
N PHE A 72 4.40 12.13 2.20
CA PHE A 72 3.96 10.84 2.72
C PHE A 72 4.64 10.54 4.06
N LYS A 73 3.85 10.16 5.06
CA LYS A 73 4.33 9.75 6.38
C LYS A 73 4.46 8.23 6.40
N VAL A 74 5.59 7.72 5.93
CA VAL A 74 5.91 6.29 5.89
C VAL A 74 7.35 6.06 6.31
N ASP A 75 7.62 4.84 6.76
CA ASP A 75 8.93 4.39 7.24
C ASP A 75 9.54 3.33 6.31
N LEU A 76 10.84 3.05 6.49
CA LEU A 76 11.61 2.16 5.61
C LEU A 76 11.05 0.72 5.61
N GLU A 77 10.57 0.27 6.76
CA GLU A 77 9.97 -1.03 7.02
C GLU A 77 8.71 -1.25 6.18
N GLN A 78 8.05 -0.15 5.79
CA GLN A 78 6.86 -0.20 4.95
C GLN A 78 7.20 -0.27 3.46
N ILE A 79 8.47 -0.19 3.05
CA ILE A 79 8.87 -0.20 1.64
C ILE A 79 9.52 -1.53 1.30
N PHE A 80 8.97 -2.24 0.32
CA PHE A 80 9.55 -3.43 -0.28
C PHE A 80 9.87 -3.15 -1.75
N SER A 81 11.11 -3.37 -2.16
CA SER A 81 11.52 -3.28 -3.56
C SER A 81 12.12 -4.61 -4.01
N ALA A 82 12.10 -4.85 -5.31
CA ALA A 82 12.91 -5.92 -5.89
C ALA A 82 14.39 -5.77 -5.45
N PRO A 83 15.11 -6.89 -5.26
CA PRO A 83 16.53 -6.89 -4.91
C PRO A 83 17.41 -6.24 -5.98
#